data_AF-A0A965CBX6-F1
#
_entry.id   AF-A0A965CBX6-F1
#
_cell.length_a   1.000
_cell.length_b   1.000
_cell.length_c   1.000
_cell.angle_alpha   90.00
_cell.angle_beta   90.00
_cell.angle_gamma   90.00
#
_symmetry.space_group_name_H-M   'P 1'
#
loop_
_entity.id
_entity.type
_entity.pdbx_description
1 polymer ?
#
loop_
_entity_poly.entity_id
_entity_poly.type
_entity_poly.pdbx_seq_one_letter_code
_entity_poly.pdbx_strand_id
1 'polypeptide(L)'
;MEQHEIITNRDLALQALKQSNVTFKKVDGAPLDMSTVELDIDRPLDEILWPVVTKFPHIEWLIHGKMQRENQFRVSSLQAFIGGTSVGSISTTYTSGKGYCFYVRSYAIDQERDRGNGMRTSKHDVVISAVKKKFAAKPVSAVIEEARGKIKITLNSACYYAGNKYKEACDQLSSTFIGQIHESADVYEYAATVVGAEEVNRVVAKKLKMSKLEDLRSALSDDEKNVAIIVLDRGGYIVSSEKNVAKYTDETLPLEVRRNLGLLKLIEKDESIMPDVGVRLNESVFLVLLERA
;
A
#
# COMPACT_ATOMS: atom_id res chain seq x y z
N MET A 1 3.52 52.25 -4.54
CA MET A 1 4.89 52.14 -5.08
C MET A 1 5.60 50.87 -4.61
N GLU A 2 5.52 50.49 -3.33
CA GLU A 2 6.23 49.29 -2.79
C GLU A 2 5.83 47.94 -3.42
N GLN A 3 4.55 47.71 -3.75
CA GLN A 3 4.14 46.43 -4.36
C GLN A 3 4.69 46.21 -5.78
N HIS A 4 4.90 47.26 -6.56
CA HIS A 4 5.49 47.15 -7.90
C HIS A 4 7.00 46.89 -7.83
N GLU A 5 7.74 47.50 -6.89
CA GLU A 5 9.17 47.20 -6.70
C GLU A 5 9.41 45.76 -6.25
N ILE A 6 8.54 45.19 -5.41
CA ILE A 6 8.65 43.79 -4.94
C ILE A 6 8.41 42.79 -6.09
N ILE A 7 7.44 43.05 -6.97
CA ILE A 7 7.14 42.19 -8.13
C ILE A 7 8.32 42.20 -9.12
N THR A 8 8.87 43.37 -9.43
CA THR A 8 10.02 43.50 -10.34
C THR A 8 11.27 42.79 -9.79
N ASN A 9 11.47 42.81 -8.46
CA ASN A 9 12.57 42.07 -7.82
C ASN A 9 12.37 40.55 -7.86
N ARG A 10 11.12 40.06 -7.84
CA ARG A 10 10.80 38.63 -7.86
C ARG A 10 11.10 38.01 -9.24
N ASP A 11 10.72 38.67 -10.32
CA ASP A 11 10.99 38.18 -11.69
C ASP A 11 12.49 38.20 -12.02
N LEU A 12 13.20 39.24 -11.57
CA LEU A 12 14.66 39.31 -11.67
C LEU A 12 15.35 38.24 -10.82
N ALA A 13 14.86 37.98 -9.60
CA ALA A 13 15.37 36.89 -8.76
C ALA A 13 15.11 35.51 -9.38
N LEU A 14 13.95 35.31 -10.02
CA LEU A 14 13.63 34.07 -10.75
C LEU A 14 14.54 33.88 -11.97
N GLN A 15 14.79 34.93 -12.75
CA GLN A 15 15.74 34.87 -13.86
C GLN A 15 17.17 34.58 -13.39
N ALA A 16 17.59 35.20 -12.28
CA ALA A 16 18.91 34.96 -11.72
C ALA A 16 19.06 33.56 -11.09
N LEU A 17 17.98 32.98 -10.54
CA LEU A 17 17.94 31.57 -10.13
C LEU A 17 18.13 30.60 -11.31
N LYS A 18 17.70 30.98 -12.52
CA LYS A 18 17.96 30.19 -13.74
C LYS A 18 19.41 30.30 -14.23
N GLN A 19 20.15 31.32 -13.77
CA GLN A 19 21.53 31.59 -14.17
C GLN A 19 22.56 31.19 -13.11
N SER A 20 22.12 30.76 -11.93
CA SER A 20 22.97 30.43 -10.79
C SER A 20 23.26 28.92 -10.66
N ASN A 21 23.99 28.57 -9.62
CA ASN A 21 24.32 27.22 -9.13
C ASN A 21 23.11 26.43 -8.59
N VAL A 22 21.96 26.56 -9.25
CA VAL A 22 20.68 25.98 -8.85
C VAL A 22 20.22 24.99 -9.91
N THR A 23 19.82 23.81 -9.47
CA THR A 23 19.18 22.80 -10.32
C THR A 23 17.75 22.55 -9.82
N PHE A 24 16.81 22.37 -10.75
CA PHE A 24 15.41 22.05 -10.43
C PHE A 24 15.11 20.60 -10.76
N LYS A 25 14.53 19.86 -9.79
CA LYS A 25 14.07 18.48 -9.98
C LYS A 25 12.66 18.28 -9.43
N LYS A 26 11.89 17.45 -10.11
CA LYS A 26 10.63 16.92 -9.62
C LYS A 26 10.87 15.93 -8.47
N VAL A 27 9.81 15.64 -7.70
CA VAL A 27 9.88 14.67 -6.57
C VAL A 27 10.39 13.29 -7.01
N ASP A 28 10.09 12.87 -8.24
CA ASP A 28 10.56 11.61 -8.84
C ASP A 28 12.04 11.65 -9.29
N GLY A 29 12.71 12.80 -9.13
CA GLY A 29 14.11 13.01 -9.48
C GLY A 29 14.34 13.42 -10.94
N ALA A 30 13.29 13.54 -11.76
CA ALA A 30 13.43 13.99 -13.14
C ALA A 30 13.83 15.48 -13.18
N PRO A 31 14.75 15.88 -14.10
CA PRO A 31 15.06 17.29 -14.29
C PRO A 31 13.82 18.04 -14.78
N LEU A 32 13.68 19.29 -14.35
CA LEU A 32 12.59 20.17 -14.75
C LEU A 32 13.10 21.20 -15.76
N ASP A 33 12.45 21.28 -16.93
CA ASP A 33 12.67 22.38 -17.86
C ASP A 33 12.00 23.65 -17.31
N MET A 34 12.82 24.62 -16.95
CA MET A 34 12.38 25.88 -16.35
C MET A 34 11.87 26.90 -17.37
N SER A 35 11.99 26.62 -18.67
CA SER A 35 11.49 27.51 -19.72
C SER A 35 9.96 27.43 -19.87
N THR A 36 9.35 26.32 -19.47
CA THR A 36 7.93 26.03 -19.68
C THR A 36 7.08 26.11 -18.42
N VAL A 37 7.66 26.50 -17.27
CA VAL A 37 7.04 26.33 -15.96
C VAL A 37 7.08 27.60 -15.12
N GLU A 38 5.93 27.95 -14.56
CA GLU A 38 5.74 28.97 -13.54
C GLU A 38 6.07 28.41 -12.15
N LEU A 39 6.88 29.14 -11.37
CA LEU A 39 7.26 28.74 -10.02
C LEU A 39 6.28 29.30 -8.99
N ASP A 40 5.59 28.38 -8.31
CA ASP A 40 4.92 28.65 -7.05
C ASP A 40 5.85 28.23 -5.91
N ILE A 41 6.12 29.09 -4.93
CA ILE A 41 7.06 28.79 -3.85
C ILE A 41 6.31 28.82 -2.53
N ASP A 42 6.38 27.73 -1.78
CA ASP A 42 5.72 27.61 -0.49
C ASP A 42 6.18 28.69 0.49
N ARG A 43 5.25 29.42 1.09
CA ARG A 43 5.60 30.23 2.26
C ARG A 43 5.96 29.33 3.45
N PRO A 44 6.99 29.66 4.24
CA PRO A 44 7.79 30.89 4.17
C PRO A 44 9.07 30.78 3.31
N LEU A 45 9.24 29.72 2.53
CA LEU A 45 10.44 29.42 1.73
C LEU A 45 10.74 30.50 0.69
N ASP A 46 9.71 31.13 0.12
CA ASP A 46 9.82 32.26 -0.81
C ASP A 46 10.64 33.42 -0.24
N GLU A 47 10.54 33.64 1.07
CA GLU A 47 11.21 34.74 1.77
C GLU A 47 12.73 34.54 1.93
N ILE A 48 13.22 33.29 1.86
CA ILE A 48 14.65 32.98 2.08
C ILE A 48 15.35 32.35 0.88
N LEU A 49 14.60 31.89 -0.11
CA LEU A 49 15.14 31.19 -1.28
C LEU A 49 16.27 31.99 -1.92
N TRP A 50 15.98 33.25 -2.23
CA TRP A 50 16.93 34.15 -2.89
C TRP A 50 18.13 34.54 -1.98
N PRO A 51 17.93 35.01 -0.74
CA PRO A 51 19.04 35.28 0.18
C PRO A 51 19.99 34.11 0.40
N VAL A 52 19.48 32.88 0.44
CA VAL A 52 20.30 31.69 0.69
C VAL A 52 21.13 31.34 -0.54
N VAL A 53 20.53 31.29 -1.73
CA VAL A 53 21.27 30.96 -2.96
C VAL A 53 22.37 31.99 -3.24
N THR A 54 22.06 33.28 -3.08
CA THR A 54 23.02 34.36 -3.37
C THR A 54 24.13 34.50 -2.35
N LYS A 55 23.85 34.34 -1.05
CA LYS A 55 24.87 34.47 0.00
C LYS A 55 25.83 33.28 0.04
N PHE A 56 25.44 32.13 -0.51
CA PHE A 56 26.23 30.90 -0.49
C PHE A 56 26.47 30.34 -1.90
N PRO A 57 27.21 31.06 -2.77
CA PRO A 57 27.44 30.65 -4.17
C PRO A 57 28.35 29.43 -4.31
N HIS A 58 29.03 29.02 -3.24
CA HIS A 58 29.84 27.80 -3.20
C HIS A 58 29.02 26.53 -2.88
N ILE A 59 27.73 26.68 -2.55
CA ILE A 59 26.81 25.57 -2.29
C ILE A 59 25.96 25.37 -3.54
N GLU A 60 26.00 24.18 -4.12
CA GLU A 60 25.07 23.80 -5.17
C GLU A 60 23.69 23.54 -4.56
N TRP A 61 22.65 24.21 -5.10
CA TRP A 61 21.30 24.09 -4.57
C TRP A 61 20.42 23.26 -5.51
N LEU A 62 19.84 22.20 -4.98
CA LEU A 62 18.83 21.42 -5.65
C LEU A 62 17.45 21.78 -5.10
N ILE A 63 16.59 22.31 -5.95
CA ILE A 63 15.22 22.67 -5.60
C ILE A 63 14.29 21.51 -5.92
N HIS A 64 13.55 21.06 -4.90
CA HIS A 64 12.55 20.02 -5.00
C HIS A 64 11.15 20.61 -4.90
N GLY A 65 10.23 20.03 -5.67
CA GLY A 65 8.84 20.44 -5.73
C GLY A 65 7.99 19.48 -6.55
N LYS A 66 6.72 19.82 -6.70
CA LYS A 66 5.74 19.03 -7.47
C LYS A 66 4.99 19.90 -8.46
N MET A 67 4.60 19.34 -9.59
CA MET A 67 3.64 19.99 -10.48
C MET A 67 2.28 20.06 -9.78
N GLN A 68 1.70 21.24 -9.67
CA GLN A 68 0.32 21.44 -9.20
C GLN A 68 -0.67 21.55 -10.35
N ARG A 69 -0.23 22.14 -11.45
CA ARG A 69 -0.96 22.27 -12.71
C ARG A 69 0.00 21.97 -13.86
N GLU A 70 -0.50 21.91 -15.08
CA GLU A 70 0.29 21.60 -16.28
C GLU A 70 1.58 22.45 -16.39
N ASN A 71 1.50 23.74 -16.05
CA ASN A 71 2.62 24.68 -16.13
C ASN A 71 3.01 25.30 -14.79
N GLN A 72 2.56 24.74 -13.65
CA GLN A 72 2.85 25.33 -12.33
C GLN A 72 3.60 24.33 -11.46
N PHE A 73 4.83 24.66 -11.07
CA PHE A 73 5.66 23.86 -10.19
C PHE A 73 5.77 24.50 -8.82
N ARG A 74 5.25 23.78 -7.83
CA ARG A 74 5.27 24.19 -6.44
C ARG A 74 6.52 23.69 -5.74
N VAL A 75 7.40 24.62 -5.40
CA VAL A 75 8.64 24.40 -4.66
C VAL A 75 8.33 24.17 -3.19
N SER A 76 8.85 23.07 -2.64
CA SER A 76 8.61 22.65 -1.25
C SER A 76 9.89 22.54 -0.41
N SER A 77 11.06 22.41 -1.05
CA SER A 77 12.34 22.37 -0.33
C SER A 77 13.56 22.68 -1.20
N LEU A 78 14.63 23.06 -0.52
CA LEU A 78 15.98 23.17 -1.05
C LEU A 78 16.86 22.10 -0.42
N GLN A 79 17.74 21.52 -1.21
CA GLN A 79 18.80 20.64 -0.77
C GLN A 79 20.15 21.21 -1.17
N ALA A 80 21.07 21.26 -0.22
CA ALA A 80 22.40 21.84 -0.40
C ALA A 80 23.43 20.75 -0.66
N PHE A 81 24.29 20.98 -1.64
CA PHE A 81 25.41 20.12 -2.01
C PHE A 81 26.73 20.91 -2.01
N ILE A 82 27.80 20.28 -1.54
CA ILE A 82 29.16 20.80 -1.64
C ILE A 82 30.01 19.67 -2.22
N GLY A 83 30.63 19.90 -3.39
CA GLY A 83 31.42 18.88 -4.08
C GLY A 83 30.63 17.60 -4.36
N GLY A 84 29.36 17.74 -4.80
CA GLY A 84 28.46 16.61 -5.06
C GLY A 84 27.91 15.88 -3.82
N THR A 85 28.31 16.26 -2.60
CA THR A 85 27.83 15.64 -1.36
C THR A 85 26.73 16.47 -0.71
N SER A 86 25.60 15.84 -0.36
CA SER A 86 24.50 16.53 0.33
C SER A 86 24.92 16.94 1.75
N VAL A 87 24.85 18.24 2.05
CA VAL A 87 25.25 18.82 3.36
C VAL A 87 24.08 19.26 4.22
N GLY A 88 22.91 19.50 3.62
CA GLY A 88 21.72 19.89 4.36
C GLY A 88 20.51 20.11 3.47
N SER A 89 19.40 20.47 4.09
CA SER A 89 18.17 20.85 3.40
C SER A 89 17.38 21.88 4.19
N ILE A 90 16.57 22.65 3.48
CA ILE A 90 15.61 23.61 4.04
C ILE A 90 14.26 23.30 3.41
N SER A 91 13.23 23.09 4.20
CA SER A 91 11.87 22.85 3.71
C SER A 91 10.85 23.64 4.50
N THR A 92 9.64 23.68 4.00
CA THR A 92 8.48 24.18 4.76
C THR A 92 7.90 23.05 5.60
N THR A 93 7.52 23.33 6.85
CA THR A 93 6.78 22.41 7.72
C THR A 93 5.68 23.15 8.46
N TYR A 94 4.62 22.44 8.87
CA TYR A 94 3.57 22.97 9.71
C TYR A 94 3.78 22.56 11.17
N THR A 95 3.54 23.48 12.12
CA THR A 95 3.48 23.17 13.56
C THR A 95 2.17 23.67 14.14
N SER A 96 1.46 22.80 14.86
CA SER A 96 0.23 23.17 15.57
C SER A 96 0.49 24.36 16.50
N GLY A 97 -0.18 25.48 16.24
CA GLY A 97 -0.08 26.72 17.02
C GLY A 97 0.88 27.79 16.47
N LYS A 98 1.80 27.44 15.55
CA LYS A 98 2.73 28.42 14.92
C LYS A 98 2.56 28.56 13.41
N GLY A 99 1.73 27.72 12.80
CA GLY A 99 1.52 27.72 11.35
C GLY A 99 2.70 27.13 10.59
N TYR A 100 2.88 27.59 9.35
CA TYR A 100 3.99 27.22 8.50
C TYR A 100 5.30 27.88 8.99
N CYS A 101 6.37 27.10 9.03
CA CYS A 101 7.69 27.54 9.45
C CYS A 101 8.78 26.80 8.66
N PHE A 102 10.02 27.28 8.76
CA PHE A 102 11.17 26.61 8.17
C PHE A 102 11.53 25.36 8.97
N TYR A 103 11.90 24.32 8.25
CA TYR A 103 12.56 23.14 8.75
C TYR A 103 13.94 23.03 8.12
N VAL A 104 14.98 23.17 8.93
CA VAL A 104 16.38 23.14 8.49
C VAL A 104 17.03 21.87 9.02
N ARG A 105 17.61 21.07 8.12
CA ARG A 105 18.28 19.82 8.47
C ARG A 105 19.69 19.79 7.93
N SER A 106 20.61 19.32 8.75
CA SER A 106 22.00 19.01 8.35
C SER A 106 22.56 17.99 9.33
N TYR A 107 23.67 17.36 8.98
CA TYR A 107 24.33 16.42 9.90
C TYR A 107 24.67 17.06 11.24
N ALA A 108 25.24 18.28 11.24
CA ALA A 108 25.61 18.96 12.47
C ALA A 108 24.39 19.31 13.36
N ILE A 109 23.26 19.71 12.74
CA ILE A 109 22.02 19.95 13.50
C ILE A 109 21.50 18.65 14.09
N ASP A 110 21.56 17.54 13.36
CA ASP A 110 21.07 16.24 13.84
C ASP A 110 21.92 15.73 15.03
N GLN A 111 23.23 16.00 15.05
CA GLN A 111 24.11 15.61 16.16
C GLN A 111 23.93 16.48 17.43
N GLU A 112 23.54 17.74 17.28
CA GLU A 112 23.37 18.67 18.41
C GLU A 112 22.04 18.50 19.15
N ARG A 113 21.13 17.68 18.63
CA ARG A 113 19.78 17.54 19.16
C ARG A 113 19.60 16.19 19.83
N ASP A 114 19.08 16.22 21.05
CA ASP A 114 18.67 14.99 21.76
C ASP A 114 17.45 14.33 21.13
N ARG A 115 16.59 15.12 20.46
CA ARG A 115 15.33 14.65 19.85
C ARG A 115 15.01 15.38 18.54
N GLY A 116 14.65 14.58 17.53
CA GLY A 116 14.22 15.00 16.20
C GLY A 116 15.38 15.33 15.25
N ASN A 117 15.09 15.36 13.94
CA ASN A 117 16.11 15.40 12.88
C ASN A 117 16.18 16.76 12.16
N GLY A 118 16.26 17.85 12.92
CA GLY A 118 16.33 19.19 12.35
C GLY A 118 15.87 20.31 13.29
N MET A 119 16.08 21.55 12.86
CA MET A 119 15.68 22.77 13.54
C MET A 119 14.41 23.34 12.90
N ARG A 120 13.43 23.72 13.72
CA ARG A 120 12.23 24.44 13.27
C ARG A 120 12.31 25.90 13.71
N THR A 121 12.07 26.84 12.79
CA THR A 121 12.09 28.28 13.10
C THR A 121 11.21 29.04 12.11
N SER A 122 10.64 30.18 12.52
CA SER A 122 9.97 31.12 11.61
C SER A 122 10.86 32.34 11.30
N LYS A 123 12.08 32.40 11.85
CA LYS A 123 12.99 33.54 11.73
C LYS A 123 14.00 33.34 10.60
N HIS A 124 14.06 34.24 9.62
CA HIS A 124 14.96 34.16 8.47
C HIS A 124 16.44 34.15 8.85
N ASP A 125 16.85 35.06 9.73
CA ASP A 125 18.26 35.19 10.14
C ASP A 125 18.78 33.92 10.79
N VAL A 126 17.91 33.19 11.49
CA VAL A 126 18.25 31.91 12.12
C VAL A 126 18.50 30.85 11.04
N VAL A 127 17.71 30.82 9.96
CA VAL A 127 17.93 29.91 8.84
C VAL A 127 19.24 30.22 8.14
N ILE A 128 19.48 31.48 7.78
CA ILE A 128 20.72 31.90 7.08
C ILE A 128 21.95 31.60 7.96
N SER A 129 21.87 31.87 9.27
CA SER A 129 22.92 31.55 10.23
C SER A 129 23.16 30.04 10.35
N ALA A 130 22.10 29.23 10.33
CA ALA A 130 22.22 27.78 10.35
C ALA A 130 22.87 27.24 9.08
N VAL A 131 22.53 27.75 7.89
CA VAL A 131 23.22 27.38 6.64
C VAL A 131 24.71 27.70 6.75
N LYS A 132 25.06 28.94 7.11
CA LYS A 132 26.45 29.38 7.25
C LYS A 132 27.28 28.50 8.20
N LYS A 133 26.68 28.09 9.32
CA LYS A 133 27.41 27.38 10.40
C LYS A 133 27.37 25.87 10.28
N LYS A 134 26.29 25.30 9.72
CA LYS A 134 25.98 23.87 9.85
C LYS A 134 25.97 23.13 8.53
N PHE A 135 25.95 23.82 7.39
CA PHE A 135 26.00 23.18 6.07
C PHE A 135 27.47 22.98 5.68
N ALA A 136 28.07 21.95 6.26
CA ALA A 136 29.44 21.52 5.98
C ALA A 136 29.44 20.06 5.53
N ALA A 137 30.51 19.66 4.85
CA ALA A 137 30.73 18.26 4.50
C ALA A 137 30.71 17.39 5.77
N LYS A 138 30.06 16.23 5.69
CA LYS A 138 30.05 15.26 6.79
C LYS A 138 31.47 14.74 7.03
N PRO A 139 31.85 14.42 8.27
CA PRO A 139 33.10 13.71 8.52
C PRO A 139 33.07 12.35 7.81
N VAL A 140 34.23 11.89 7.33
CA VAL A 140 34.36 10.65 6.54
C VAL A 140 33.76 9.44 7.28
N SER A 141 33.92 9.37 8.60
CA SER A 141 33.31 8.32 9.43
C SER A 141 31.79 8.28 9.33
N ALA A 142 31.12 9.43 9.37
CA ALA A 142 29.66 9.50 9.24
C ALA A 142 29.19 9.12 7.83
N VAL A 143 29.97 9.45 6.79
CA VAL A 143 29.68 9.04 5.41
C VAL A 143 29.77 7.51 5.29
N ILE A 144 30.80 6.90 5.88
CA ILE A 144 30.97 5.44 5.90
C ILE A 144 29.81 4.76 6.62
N GLU A 145 29.40 5.26 7.79
CA GLU A 145 28.28 4.68 8.54
C GLU A 145 26.94 4.81 7.80
N GLU A 146 26.68 5.95 7.15
CA GLU A 146 25.50 6.10 6.30
C GLU A 146 25.53 5.12 5.12
N ALA A 147 26.68 4.95 4.47
CA ALA A 147 26.86 3.99 3.38
C ALA A 147 26.62 2.56 3.85
N ARG A 148 27.17 2.17 5.01
CA ARG A 148 26.92 0.86 5.65
C ARG A 148 25.43 0.65 5.94
N GLY A 149 24.76 1.67 6.47
CA GLY A 149 23.32 1.63 6.71
C GLY A 149 22.52 1.40 5.43
N LYS A 150 22.83 2.14 4.36
CA LYS A 150 22.17 1.97 3.04
C LYS A 150 22.42 0.58 2.45
N ILE A 151 23.67 0.12 2.46
CA ILE A 151 24.04 -1.22 1.98
C ILE A 151 23.25 -2.29 2.75
N LYS A 152 23.18 -2.18 4.08
CA LYS A 152 22.42 -3.11 4.92
C LYS A 152 20.93 -3.12 4.57
N ILE A 153 20.32 -1.96 4.37
CA ILE A 153 18.90 -1.85 3.95
C ILE A 153 18.72 -2.53 2.58
N THR A 154 19.56 -2.21 1.60
CA THR A 154 19.49 -2.81 0.25
C THR A 154 19.65 -4.32 0.29
N LEU A 155 20.62 -4.84 1.03
CA LEU A 155 20.83 -6.28 1.19
C LEU A 155 19.65 -6.96 1.86
N ASN A 156 19.12 -6.38 2.94
CA ASN A 156 17.95 -6.93 3.63
C ASN A 156 16.71 -6.96 2.71
N SER A 157 16.47 -5.91 1.93
CA SER A 157 15.40 -5.88 0.95
C SER A 157 15.58 -6.94 -0.13
N ALA A 158 16.81 -7.11 -0.65
CA ALA A 158 17.12 -8.13 -1.65
C ALA A 158 16.94 -9.55 -1.09
N CYS A 159 17.44 -9.83 0.11
CA CYS A 159 17.25 -11.13 0.79
C CYS A 159 15.78 -11.43 1.05
N TYR A 160 15.03 -10.43 1.51
CA TYR A 160 13.59 -10.58 1.74
C TYR A 160 12.83 -10.88 0.44
N TYR A 161 13.14 -10.14 -0.64
CA TYR A 161 12.53 -10.39 -1.95
C TYR A 161 12.88 -11.78 -2.49
N ALA A 162 14.16 -12.18 -2.42
CA ALA A 162 14.60 -13.51 -2.84
C ALA A 162 13.95 -14.62 -2.01
N GLY A 163 13.84 -14.44 -0.68
CA GLY A 163 13.16 -15.38 0.20
C GLY A 163 11.68 -15.53 -0.11
N ASN A 164 10.98 -14.43 -0.39
CA ASN A 164 9.59 -14.47 -0.82
C ASN A 164 9.42 -15.16 -2.17
N LYS A 165 10.31 -14.90 -3.14
CA LYS A 165 10.29 -15.57 -4.45
C LYS A 165 10.56 -17.07 -4.35
N TYR A 166 11.50 -17.46 -3.48
CA TYR A 166 11.74 -18.86 -3.18
C TYR A 166 10.50 -19.52 -2.57
N LYS A 167 9.88 -18.87 -1.58
CA LYS A 167 8.63 -19.38 -0.97
C LYS A 167 7.50 -19.52 -1.99
N GLU A 168 7.30 -18.52 -2.82
CA GLU A 168 6.29 -18.55 -3.90
C GLU A 168 6.53 -19.73 -4.86
N ALA A 169 7.78 -19.97 -5.26
CA ALA A 169 8.13 -21.12 -6.10
C ALA A 169 7.88 -22.46 -5.39
N CYS A 170 8.22 -22.56 -4.10
CA CYS A 170 7.93 -23.75 -3.30
C CYS A 170 6.42 -23.99 -3.15
N ASP A 171 5.63 -22.94 -2.92
CA ASP A 171 4.17 -23.03 -2.80
C ASP A 171 3.53 -23.45 -4.13
N GLN A 172 4.02 -22.91 -5.26
CA GLN A 172 3.59 -23.31 -6.61
C GLN A 172 3.92 -24.78 -6.92
N LEU A 173 5.16 -25.20 -6.61
CA LEU A 173 5.58 -26.60 -6.78
C LEU A 173 4.73 -27.53 -5.92
N SER A 174 4.52 -27.18 -4.64
CA SER A 174 3.71 -27.96 -3.71
C SER A 174 2.27 -28.08 -4.19
N SER A 175 1.67 -26.98 -4.65
CA SER A 175 0.32 -26.97 -5.23
C SER A 175 0.22 -27.89 -6.44
N THR A 176 1.20 -27.82 -7.34
CA THR A 176 1.26 -28.68 -8.54
C THR A 176 1.39 -30.15 -8.18
N PHE A 177 2.28 -30.47 -7.24
CA PHE A 177 2.49 -31.85 -6.77
C PHE A 177 1.25 -32.40 -6.07
N ILE A 178 0.59 -31.62 -5.20
CA ILE A 178 -0.69 -31.97 -4.59
C ILE A 178 -1.79 -32.11 -5.66
N GLY A 179 -1.75 -31.34 -6.75
CA GLY A 179 -2.57 -31.58 -7.94
C GLY A 179 -2.40 -33.00 -8.46
N GLN A 180 -1.16 -33.38 -8.75
CA GLN A 180 -0.81 -34.67 -9.35
C GLN A 180 -1.09 -35.88 -8.46
N ILE A 181 -0.98 -35.77 -7.13
CA ILE A 181 -1.39 -36.83 -6.19
C ILE A 181 -2.85 -37.26 -6.41
N HIS A 182 -3.71 -36.34 -6.82
CA HIS A 182 -5.13 -36.65 -7.07
C HIS A 182 -5.41 -37.25 -8.44
N GLU A 183 -4.56 -36.96 -9.42
CA GLU A 183 -4.77 -37.34 -10.82
C GLU A 183 -4.02 -38.63 -11.19
N SER A 184 -2.98 -38.99 -10.45
CA SER A 184 -2.10 -40.12 -10.75
C SER A 184 -1.91 -41.04 -9.54
N ALA A 185 -2.28 -42.30 -9.70
CA ALA A 185 -2.08 -43.35 -8.70
C ALA A 185 -0.58 -43.55 -8.39
N ASP A 186 0.27 -43.51 -9.41
CA ASP A 186 1.73 -43.67 -9.25
C ASP A 186 2.33 -42.56 -8.38
N VAL A 187 1.85 -41.32 -8.56
CA VAL A 187 2.30 -40.16 -7.76
C VAL A 187 1.80 -40.26 -6.32
N TYR A 188 0.56 -40.73 -6.11
CA TYR A 188 0.04 -41.01 -4.78
C TYR A 188 0.86 -42.07 -4.06
N GLU A 189 1.15 -43.21 -4.71
CA GLU A 189 1.94 -44.29 -4.14
C GLU A 189 3.33 -43.81 -3.77
N TYR A 190 4.00 -43.11 -4.68
CA TYR A 190 5.30 -42.51 -4.41
C TYR A 190 5.24 -41.52 -3.23
N ALA A 191 4.28 -40.59 -3.22
CA ALA A 191 4.13 -39.65 -2.10
C ALA A 191 3.88 -40.37 -0.77
N ALA A 192 3.04 -41.41 -0.76
CA ALA A 192 2.75 -42.21 0.42
C ALA A 192 4.01 -42.91 0.98
N THR A 193 4.97 -43.29 0.13
CA THR A 193 6.26 -43.84 0.60
C THR A 193 7.19 -42.79 1.21
N VAL A 194 7.10 -41.52 0.80
CA VAL A 194 8.02 -40.45 1.23
C VAL A 194 7.51 -39.74 2.48
N VAL A 195 6.23 -39.35 2.50
CA VAL A 195 5.61 -38.58 3.60
C VAL A 195 4.67 -39.41 4.49
N GLY A 196 4.39 -40.65 4.11
CA GLY A 196 3.50 -41.55 4.82
C GLY A 196 2.06 -41.51 4.30
N ALA A 197 1.45 -42.69 4.15
CA ALA A 197 0.11 -42.85 3.58
C ALA A 197 -0.97 -42.10 4.37
N GLU A 198 -0.86 -42.02 5.70
CA GLU A 198 -1.82 -41.30 6.55
C GLU A 198 -1.86 -39.80 6.23
N GLU A 199 -0.70 -39.19 6.05
CA GLU A 199 -0.56 -37.77 5.73
C GLU A 199 -1.11 -37.44 4.33
N VAL A 200 -0.80 -38.29 3.33
CA VAL A 200 -1.35 -38.15 1.98
C VAL A 200 -2.88 -38.30 2.00
N ASN A 201 -3.41 -39.29 2.71
CA ASN A 201 -4.86 -39.48 2.86
C ASN A 201 -5.55 -38.29 3.51
N ARG A 202 -4.92 -37.68 4.52
CA ARG A 202 -5.45 -36.47 5.16
C ARG A 202 -5.56 -35.31 4.19
N VAL A 203 -4.56 -35.11 3.32
CA VAL A 203 -4.59 -34.09 2.27
C VAL A 203 -5.68 -34.39 1.24
N VAL A 204 -5.78 -35.64 0.77
CA VAL A 204 -6.78 -36.08 -0.21
C VAL A 204 -8.20 -35.86 0.30
N ALA A 205 -8.48 -36.27 1.55
CA ALA A 205 -9.79 -36.10 2.18
C ALA A 205 -10.18 -34.62 2.33
N LYS A 206 -9.24 -33.76 2.74
CA LYS A 206 -9.48 -32.32 2.87
C LYS A 206 -9.73 -31.64 1.53
N LYS A 207 -8.98 -32.00 0.48
CA LYS A 207 -9.19 -31.46 -0.86
C LYS A 207 -10.53 -31.93 -1.46
N LEU A 208 -10.95 -33.17 -1.21
CA LEU A 208 -12.29 -33.63 -1.61
C LEU A 208 -13.39 -32.80 -0.94
N LYS A 209 -13.27 -32.54 0.38
CA LYS A 209 -14.19 -31.65 1.11
C LYS A 209 -14.18 -30.23 0.52
N MET A 210 -13.01 -29.69 0.20
CA MET A 210 -12.86 -28.37 -0.42
C MET A 210 -13.52 -28.30 -1.80
N SER A 211 -13.31 -29.31 -2.67
CA SER A 211 -13.94 -29.40 -4.00
C SER A 211 -15.45 -29.33 -3.89
N LYS A 212 -16.07 -30.08 -2.97
CA LYS A 212 -17.52 -30.02 -2.78
C LYS A 212 -18.01 -28.66 -2.29
N LEU A 213 -17.20 -27.94 -1.48
CA LEU A 213 -17.52 -26.57 -1.06
C LEU A 213 -17.36 -25.56 -2.21
N GLU A 214 -16.41 -25.78 -3.10
CA GLU A 214 -16.25 -24.99 -4.32
C GLU A 214 -17.38 -25.23 -5.32
N ASP A 215 -17.87 -26.47 -5.43
CA ASP A 215 -19.07 -26.82 -6.21
C ASP A 215 -20.30 -26.10 -5.66
N LEU A 216 -20.49 -26.12 -4.33
CA LEU A 216 -21.53 -25.34 -3.63
C LEU A 216 -21.40 -23.84 -3.93
N ARG A 217 -20.20 -23.28 -3.82
CA ARG A 217 -19.94 -21.85 -4.09
C ARG A 217 -20.23 -21.49 -5.54
N SER A 218 -19.86 -22.37 -6.48
CA SER A 218 -20.08 -22.16 -7.91
C SER A 218 -21.57 -22.23 -8.24
N ALA A 219 -22.32 -23.15 -7.62
CA ALA A 219 -23.79 -23.21 -7.72
C ALA A 219 -24.50 -21.94 -7.22
N LEU A 220 -23.85 -21.11 -6.40
CA LEU A 220 -24.35 -19.79 -5.98
C LEU A 220 -23.99 -18.65 -6.94
N SER A 221 -22.95 -18.85 -7.75
CA SER A 221 -22.35 -17.81 -8.60
C SER A 221 -22.88 -17.87 -10.03
N ASP A 222 -23.22 -19.06 -10.52
CA ASP A 222 -23.92 -19.23 -11.79
C ASP A 222 -25.41 -18.87 -11.63
N ASP A 223 -25.91 -18.03 -12.53
CA ASP A 223 -27.26 -17.43 -12.50
C ASP A 223 -28.41 -18.45 -12.72
N GLU A 224 -28.23 -19.76 -12.49
CA GLU A 224 -29.24 -20.77 -12.83
C GLU A 224 -29.42 -22.00 -11.88
N LYS A 225 -30.71 -22.15 -11.53
CA LYS A 225 -31.55 -23.37 -11.44
C LYS A 225 -31.48 -24.34 -10.27
N ASN A 226 -30.38 -24.42 -9.53
CA ASN A 226 -30.21 -25.54 -8.58
C ASN A 226 -30.08 -25.14 -7.11
N VAL A 227 -30.49 -23.93 -6.72
CA VAL A 227 -30.43 -23.47 -5.33
C VAL A 227 -31.69 -22.71 -4.93
N ALA A 228 -32.18 -22.96 -3.73
CA ALA A 228 -33.27 -22.24 -3.10
C ALA A 228 -32.84 -21.64 -1.74
N ILE A 229 -33.13 -20.36 -1.52
CA ILE A 229 -32.99 -19.71 -0.21
C ILE A 229 -34.32 -19.79 0.51
N ILE A 230 -34.30 -20.25 1.76
CA ILE A 230 -35.50 -20.48 2.57
C ILE A 230 -35.39 -19.65 3.85
N VAL A 231 -36.42 -18.86 4.11
CA VAL A 231 -36.58 -18.09 5.35
C VAL A 231 -37.85 -18.55 6.07
N LEU A 232 -37.74 -18.93 7.35
CA LEU A 232 -38.88 -19.27 8.18
C LEU A 232 -39.66 -17.99 8.56
N ASP A 233 -40.95 -17.93 8.22
CA ASP A 233 -41.85 -16.81 8.51
C ASP A 233 -43.12 -17.32 9.20
N ARG A 234 -43.22 -17.11 10.52
CA ARG A 234 -44.41 -17.31 11.39
C ARG A 234 -45.39 -18.40 10.92
N GLY A 235 -44.92 -19.65 10.84
CA GLY A 235 -45.73 -20.82 10.48
C GLY A 235 -45.66 -21.26 9.02
N GLY A 236 -44.81 -20.63 8.21
CA GLY A 236 -44.53 -21.01 6.82
C GLY A 236 -43.10 -20.70 6.39
N TYR A 237 -42.87 -20.81 5.08
CA TYR A 237 -41.57 -20.69 4.44
C TYR A 237 -41.64 -19.63 3.33
N ILE A 238 -40.73 -18.67 3.33
CA ILE A 238 -40.46 -17.81 2.18
C ILE A 238 -39.33 -18.47 1.41
N VAL A 239 -39.61 -18.93 0.19
CA VAL A 239 -38.61 -19.58 -0.67
C VAL A 239 -38.32 -18.67 -1.86
N SER A 240 -37.03 -18.44 -2.10
CA SER A 240 -36.51 -17.68 -3.22
C SER A 240 -35.66 -18.60 -4.11
N SER A 241 -36.10 -18.83 -5.35
CA SER A 241 -35.34 -19.57 -6.37
C SER A 241 -35.46 -18.88 -7.74
N GLU A 242 -34.37 -18.86 -8.51
CA GLU A 242 -34.19 -18.36 -9.90
C GLU A 242 -34.61 -16.91 -10.22
N LYS A 243 -35.78 -16.44 -9.76
CA LYS A 243 -36.35 -15.08 -9.86
C LYS A 243 -37.68 -14.91 -9.11
N ASN A 244 -38.20 -15.96 -8.48
CA ASN A 244 -39.51 -15.94 -7.83
C ASN A 244 -39.37 -16.07 -6.32
N VAL A 245 -40.13 -15.25 -5.60
CA VAL A 245 -40.30 -15.34 -4.15
C VAL A 245 -41.73 -15.79 -3.89
N ALA A 246 -41.88 -16.96 -3.28
CA ALA A 246 -43.19 -17.52 -2.95
C ALA A 246 -43.26 -17.95 -1.48
N LYS A 247 -44.47 -17.89 -0.92
CA LYS A 247 -44.77 -18.37 0.42
C LYS A 247 -45.34 -19.78 0.34
N TYR A 248 -44.78 -20.67 1.15
CA TYR A 248 -45.17 -22.06 1.28
C TYR A 248 -45.52 -22.40 2.72
N THR A 249 -46.30 -23.44 2.90
CA THR A 249 -46.61 -24.12 4.16
C THR A 249 -45.94 -25.49 4.19
N ASP A 250 -46.01 -26.19 5.32
CA ASP A 250 -45.51 -27.56 5.44
C ASP A 250 -46.13 -28.52 4.43
N GLU A 251 -47.38 -28.31 3.99
CA GLU A 251 -48.02 -29.17 3.00
C GLU A 251 -47.63 -28.82 1.56
N THR A 252 -47.37 -27.54 1.28
CA THR A 252 -47.20 -27.01 -0.08
C THR A 252 -45.74 -26.87 -0.52
N LEU A 253 -44.79 -26.93 0.40
CA LEU A 253 -43.35 -26.88 0.08
C LEU A 253 -42.95 -28.09 -0.78
N PRO A 254 -42.24 -27.92 -1.91
CA PRO A 254 -41.79 -29.04 -2.73
C PRO A 254 -41.05 -30.11 -1.91
N LEU A 255 -41.32 -31.39 -2.20
CA LEU A 255 -40.84 -32.52 -1.41
C LEU A 255 -39.31 -32.51 -1.22
N GLU A 256 -38.60 -32.19 -2.28
CA GLU A 256 -37.14 -32.15 -2.33
C GLU A 256 -36.56 -31.04 -1.44
N VAL A 257 -37.11 -29.83 -1.55
CA VAL A 257 -36.78 -28.68 -0.69
C VAL A 257 -37.07 -29.02 0.77
N ARG A 258 -38.20 -29.67 1.04
CA ARG A 258 -38.60 -30.11 2.39
C ARG A 258 -37.63 -31.13 2.98
N ARG A 259 -37.17 -32.10 2.18
CA ARG A 259 -36.19 -33.11 2.60
C ARG A 259 -34.86 -32.47 2.97
N ASN A 260 -34.30 -31.65 2.09
CA ASN A 260 -33.00 -31.03 2.31
C ASN A 260 -33.05 -30.00 3.45
N LEU A 261 -34.12 -29.23 3.56
CA LEU A 261 -34.37 -28.36 4.72
C LEU A 261 -34.47 -29.15 6.02
N GLY A 262 -35.12 -30.32 6.01
CA GLY A 262 -35.20 -31.21 7.17
C GLY A 262 -33.83 -31.67 7.65
N LEU A 263 -32.96 -32.10 6.72
CA LEU A 263 -31.59 -32.49 7.03
C LEU A 263 -30.78 -31.31 7.62
N LEU A 264 -30.89 -30.12 7.04
CA LEU A 264 -30.22 -28.93 7.55
C LEU A 264 -30.75 -28.46 8.91
N LYS A 265 -32.00 -28.76 9.28
CA LYS A 265 -32.51 -28.49 10.64
C LYS A 265 -31.91 -29.42 11.69
N LEU A 266 -31.51 -30.64 11.28
CA LEU A 266 -30.95 -31.66 12.17
C LEU A 266 -29.44 -31.56 12.38
N ILE A 267 -28.74 -30.76 11.57
CA ILE A 267 -27.30 -30.56 11.73
C ILE A 267 -26.97 -29.92 13.09
N GLU A 268 -25.86 -30.36 13.69
CA GLU A 268 -25.37 -29.83 14.97
C GLU A 268 -25.13 -28.31 14.88
N LYS A 269 -25.27 -27.59 16.00
CA LYS A 269 -25.16 -26.12 16.01
C LYS A 269 -23.80 -25.59 15.53
N ASP A 270 -22.76 -26.41 15.62
CA ASP A 270 -21.39 -26.06 15.25
C ASP A 270 -21.04 -26.44 13.80
N GLU A 271 -21.94 -27.14 13.09
CA GLU A 271 -21.80 -27.45 11.67
C GLU A 271 -22.87 -26.68 10.87
N SER A 272 -22.44 -25.80 9.97
CA SER A 272 -23.34 -24.95 9.17
C SER A 272 -23.47 -25.38 7.71
N ILE A 273 -22.69 -26.37 7.26
CA ILE A 273 -22.61 -26.75 5.85
C ILE A 273 -22.70 -28.27 5.69
N MET A 274 -23.64 -28.73 4.87
CA MET A 274 -23.72 -30.10 4.36
C MET A 274 -23.44 -30.08 2.86
N PRO A 275 -22.25 -30.54 2.41
CA PRO A 275 -21.79 -30.35 1.03
C PRO A 275 -22.77 -30.76 -0.08
N ASP A 276 -23.52 -31.85 0.13
CA ASP A 276 -24.45 -32.40 -0.86
C ASP A 276 -25.92 -31.97 -0.62
N VAL A 277 -26.18 -31.09 0.37
CA VAL A 277 -27.55 -30.70 0.80
C VAL A 277 -27.75 -29.18 0.81
N GLY A 278 -26.77 -28.42 1.33
CA GLY A 278 -26.85 -26.97 1.44
C GLY A 278 -26.21 -26.39 2.70
N VAL A 279 -26.64 -25.19 3.08
CA VAL A 279 -26.05 -24.39 4.17
C VAL A 279 -27.15 -23.93 5.13
N ARG A 280 -26.92 -24.13 6.43
CA ARG A 280 -27.70 -23.52 7.52
C ARG A 280 -27.00 -22.25 7.98
N LEU A 281 -27.60 -21.09 7.71
CA LEU A 281 -27.03 -19.82 8.17
C LEU A 281 -27.37 -19.57 9.64
N ASN A 282 -28.61 -19.87 10.05
CA ASN A 282 -29.07 -19.78 11.43
C ASN A 282 -30.35 -20.66 11.62
N GLU A 283 -31.11 -20.44 12.69
CA GLU A 283 -32.34 -21.21 12.98
C GLU A 283 -33.49 -20.93 12.00
N SER A 284 -33.45 -19.80 11.28
CA SER A 284 -34.53 -19.34 10.41
C SER A 284 -34.14 -19.19 8.94
N VAL A 285 -32.86 -19.28 8.58
CA VAL A 285 -32.37 -19.05 7.22
C VAL A 285 -31.52 -20.23 6.74
N PHE A 286 -31.92 -20.77 5.61
CA PHE A 286 -31.31 -21.94 4.99
C PHE A 286 -31.09 -21.69 3.51
N LEU A 287 -30.07 -22.34 2.99
CA LEU A 287 -29.79 -22.46 1.58
C LEU A 287 -29.82 -23.95 1.25
N VAL A 288 -30.61 -24.32 0.26
CA VAL A 288 -30.83 -25.72 -0.12
C VAL A 288 -30.39 -25.92 -1.56
N LEU A 289 -29.58 -26.94 -1.79
CA LEU A 289 -29.32 -27.44 -3.14
C LEU A 289 -30.56 -28.19 -3.65
N LEU A 290 -30.93 -27.91 -4.90
CA LEU A 290 -31.92 -28.66 -5.64
C LEU A 290 -31.18 -29.72 -6.49
N GLU A 291 -31.65 -30.96 -6.49
CA GLU A 291 -31.14 -32.05 -7.32
C GLU A 291 -31.17 -31.63 -8.79
N ARG A 292 -30.05 -31.88 -9.49
CA ARG A 292 -30.04 -31.79 -10.96
C ARG A 292 -31.00 -32.84 -11.51
N ALA A 293 -32.00 -32.40 -12.27
CA ALA A 293 -32.74 -33.28 -13.18
C ALA A 293 -31.81 -33.92 -14.22
#